data_AF-A0A951U1J8-F1
#
_entry.id   AF-A0A951U1J8-F1
#
_cell.length_a   1.000
_cell.length_b   1.000
_cell.length_c   1.000
_cell.angle_alpha   90.00
_cell.angle_beta   90.00
_cell.angle_gamma   90.00
#
_symmetry.space_group_name_H-M   'P 1'
#
loop_
_entity.id
_entity.type
_entity.pdbx_description
1 polymer ?
#
loop_
_entity_poly.entity_id
_entity_poly.type
_entity_poly.pdbx_seq_one_letter_code
_entity_poly.pdbx_strand_id
1 'polypeptide(L)'
;MARNEIIDIISTIVVYKFVNLSQAEIETMLNLTPLYETRIYKDLQRETNLKVIRNLLSKGQSFEYIAEIVEMSVEEVRQIAQEQQS
;
A
#
# COMPACT_ATOMS: atom_id res chain seq x y z
N MET A 1 -24.52 -3.79 -0.35
CA MET A 1 -23.07 -3.62 -0.57
C MET A 1 -22.80 -3.55 -2.06
N ALA A 2 -21.95 -2.62 -2.48
CA ALA A 2 -21.45 -2.61 -3.85
C ALA A 2 -20.49 -3.79 -4.06
N ARG A 3 -20.36 -4.28 -5.30
CA ARG A 3 -19.47 -5.40 -5.66
C ARG A 3 -18.03 -5.21 -5.13
N ASN A 4 -17.53 -3.97 -5.17
CA ASN A 4 -16.17 -3.64 -4.74
C ASN A 4 -15.98 -3.75 -3.22
N GLU A 5 -17.00 -3.42 -2.42
CA GLU A 5 -16.94 -3.57 -0.96
C GLU A 5 -16.85 -5.05 -0.55
N ILE A 6 -17.59 -5.92 -1.26
CA ILE A 6 -17.52 -7.37 -1.04
C ILE A 6 -16.12 -7.88 -1.41
N ILE A 7 -15.57 -7.40 -2.51
CA ILE A 7 -14.21 -7.75 -2.96
C ILE A 7 -13.17 -7.30 -1.95
N ASP A 8 -13.27 -6.10 -1.39
CA ASP A 8 -12.34 -5.60 -0.37
C ASP A 8 -12.37 -6.47 0.89
N ILE A 9 -13.56 -6.87 1.35
CA ILE A 9 -13.72 -7.75 2.51
C ILE A 9 -13.09 -9.11 2.24
N ILE A 10 -13.40 -9.72 1.10
CA ILE A 10 -12.85 -11.04 0.75
C ILE A 10 -11.33 -10.96 0.60
N SER A 11 -10.80 -9.94 -0.08
CA SER A 11 -9.36 -9.73 -0.26
C SER A 11 -8.65 -9.59 1.08
N THR A 12 -9.25 -8.84 2.01
CA THR A 12 -8.76 -8.72 3.39
C THR A 12 -8.66 -10.10 4.05
N ILE A 13 -9.75 -10.89 4.02
CA ILE A 13 -9.75 -12.23 4.62
C ILE A 13 -8.67 -13.11 3.98
N VAL A 14 -8.55 -13.09 2.65
CA VAL A 14 -7.62 -13.99 1.95
C VAL A 14 -6.17 -13.65 2.27
N VAL A 15 -5.77 -12.38 2.19
CA VAL A 15 -4.40 -11.95 2.50
C VAL A 15 -4.00 -12.29 3.94
N TYR A 16 -4.91 -12.11 4.90
CA TYR A 16 -4.62 -12.40 6.31
C TYR A 16 -4.67 -13.90 6.67
N LYS A 17 -5.54 -14.70 6.03
CA LYS A 17 -5.72 -16.12 6.37
C LYS A 17 -4.85 -17.06 5.55
N PHE A 18 -4.46 -16.67 4.35
CA PHE A 18 -3.72 -17.50 3.40
C PHE A 18 -2.36 -16.90 3.09
N VAL A 19 -1.55 -16.74 4.14
CA VAL A 19 -0.23 -16.08 4.10
C VAL A 19 0.80 -16.70 3.15
N ASN A 20 0.54 -17.92 2.67
CA ASN A 20 1.43 -18.65 1.75
C ASN A 20 1.00 -18.56 0.28
N LEU A 21 -0.14 -17.92 -0.03
CA LEU A 21 -0.57 -17.73 -1.41
C LEU A 21 0.12 -16.52 -2.03
N SER A 22 0.56 -16.69 -3.26
CA SER A 22 1.02 -15.60 -4.11
C SER A 22 -0.15 -14.72 -4.56
N GLN A 23 0.16 -13.49 -4.97
CA GLN A 23 -0.83 -12.57 -5.54
C GLN A 23 -1.59 -13.20 -6.71
N ALA A 24 -0.90 -13.90 -7.61
CA ALA A 24 -1.51 -14.53 -8.78
C ALA A 24 -2.51 -15.65 -8.39
N GLU A 25 -2.20 -16.41 -7.34
CA GLU A 25 -3.12 -17.42 -6.80
C GLU A 25 -4.37 -16.76 -6.20
N ILE A 26 -4.22 -15.64 -5.50
CA ILE A 26 -5.35 -14.88 -4.94
C ILE A 26 -6.21 -14.27 -6.07
N GLU A 27 -5.61 -13.68 -7.11
CA GLU A 27 -6.31 -13.15 -8.29
C GLU A 27 -7.15 -14.24 -8.97
N THR A 28 -6.57 -15.42 -9.11
CA THR A 28 -7.24 -16.60 -9.69
C THR A 28 -8.39 -17.06 -8.80
N MET A 29 -8.17 -17.19 -7.49
CA MET A 29 -9.21 -17.62 -6.54
C MET A 29 -10.40 -16.66 -6.47
N LEU A 30 -10.14 -15.36 -6.59
CA LEU A 30 -11.17 -14.32 -6.48
C LEU A 30 -11.76 -13.94 -7.83
N ASN A 31 -11.22 -14.48 -8.93
CA ASN A 31 -11.55 -14.09 -10.30
C ASN A 31 -11.45 -12.56 -10.47
N LEU A 32 -10.35 -11.99 -9.97
CA LEU A 32 -10.07 -10.56 -9.94
C LEU A 32 -8.87 -10.25 -10.84
N THR A 33 -9.00 -9.18 -11.62
CA THR A 33 -7.87 -8.54 -12.29
C THR A 33 -8.18 -7.04 -12.36
N PRO A 34 -7.41 -6.14 -11.73
CA PRO A 34 -6.22 -6.36 -10.89
C PRO A 34 -6.44 -6.22 -9.36
N LEU A 35 -5.73 -7.02 -8.54
CA LEU A 35 -5.79 -6.91 -7.07
C LEU A 35 -5.27 -5.58 -6.52
N TYR A 36 -4.41 -4.88 -7.25
CA TYR A 36 -3.80 -3.62 -6.79
C TYR A 36 -4.81 -2.48 -6.59
N GLU A 37 -6.02 -2.62 -7.13
CA GLU A 37 -7.07 -1.62 -6.97
C GLU A 37 -7.81 -1.74 -5.64
N THR A 38 -7.70 -2.90 -4.97
CA THR A 38 -8.36 -3.17 -3.68
C THR A 38 -7.82 -2.27 -2.58
N ARG A 39 -8.67 -1.92 -1.62
CA ARG A 39 -8.29 -1.07 -0.50
C ARG A 39 -7.15 -1.68 0.31
N ILE A 40 -7.23 -2.99 0.59
CA ILE A 40 -6.22 -3.69 1.39
C ILE A 40 -4.83 -3.64 0.73
N TYR A 41 -4.75 -3.77 -0.60
CA TYR A 41 -3.48 -3.69 -1.30
C TYR A 41 -2.87 -2.29 -1.20
N LYS A 42 -3.68 -1.24 -1.42
CA LYS A 42 -3.24 0.15 -1.28
C LYS A 42 -2.78 0.48 0.13
N ASP A 43 -3.46 -0.07 1.14
CA ASP A 43 -3.10 0.12 2.55
C ASP A 43 -1.75 -0.58 2.87
N LEU A 44 -1.53 -1.80 2.38
CA LEU A 44 -0.24 -2.51 2.53
C LEU A 44 0.91 -1.83 1.79
N GLN A 45 0.65 -1.31 0.58
CA GLN A 45 1.63 -0.54 -0.17
C GLN A 45 2.00 0.74 0.59
N ARG A 46 1.01 1.45 1.14
CA ARG A 46 1.23 2.63 1.98
C ARG A 46 2.08 2.29 3.21
N GLU A 47 1.76 1.22 3.95
CA GLU A 47 2.54 0.79 5.11
C GLU A 47 4.00 0.45 4.77
N THR A 48 4.23 -0.17 3.61
CA THR A 48 5.57 -0.47 3.10
C THR A 48 6.32 0.81 2.75
N ASN A 49 5.66 1.73 2.04
CA ASN A 49 6.22 3.02 1.65
C ASN A 49 6.59 3.89 2.86
N LEU A 50 5.86 3.81 3.98
CA LEU A 50 6.22 4.52 5.22
C LEU A 50 7.64 4.17 5.71
N LYS A 51 8.03 2.89 5.63
CA LYS A 51 9.37 2.45 6.04
C LYS A 51 10.44 3.01 5.10
N VAL A 52 10.15 3.04 3.79
CA VAL A 52 11.05 3.58 2.76
C VAL A 52 11.22 5.09 2.94
N ILE A 53 10.12 5.83 3.07
CA ILE A 53 10.10 7.28 3.31
C ILE A 53 10.97 7.62 4.53
N ARG A 54 10.77 6.93 5.66
CA ARG A 54 11.58 7.10 6.89
C ARG A 54 13.08 6.92 6.63
N ASN A 55 13.45 5.85 5.94
CA ASN A 55 14.84 5.56 5.64
C ASN A 55 15.47 6.66 4.78
N LEU A 56 14.77 7.12 3.75
CA LEU A 56 15.27 8.14 2.83
C LEU A 56 15.33 9.53 3.49
N LEU A 57 14.34 9.88 4.31
CA LEU A 57 14.38 11.11 5.12
C LEU A 57 15.57 11.12 6.07
N SER A 58 15.85 10.01 6.76
CA SER A 58 17.02 9.89 7.65
C SER A 58 18.35 10.04 6.93
N LYS A 59 18.37 9.81 5.61
CA LYS A 59 19.52 9.99 4.71
C LYS A 59 19.57 11.38 4.06
N GLY A 60 18.71 12.31 4.48
CA GLY A 60 18.67 13.68 3.97
C GLY A 60 18.22 13.81 2.51
N GLN A 61 17.47 12.82 1.99
CA GLN A 61 16.90 12.91 0.64
C GLN A 61 15.79 13.96 0.56
N SER A 62 15.60 14.56 -0.61
CA SER A 62 14.54 15.55 -0.82
C SER A 62 13.16 14.90 -0.90
N PHE A 63 12.11 15.66 -0.56
CA PHE A 63 10.74 15.16 -0.63
C PHE A 63 10.32 14.80 -2.06
N GLU A 64 10.80 15.55 -3.04
CA GLU A 64 10.54 15.33 -4.47
C GLU A 64 11.14 13.99 -4.93
N TYR A 65 12.38 13.69 -4.53
CA TYR A 65 13.02 12.42 -4.83
C TYR A 65 12.33 11.25 -4.14
N ILE A 66 11.93 11.43 -2.88
CA ILE A 66 11.22 10.39 -2.14
C ILE A 66 9.85 10.10 -2.78
N ALA A 67 9.10 11.14 -3.13
CA ALA A 67 7.81 11.04 -3.80
C ALA A 67 7.88 10.25 -5.11
N GLU A 68 8.94 10.48 -5.90
CA GLU A 68 9.22 9.69 -7.11
C GLU A 68 9.45 8.21 -6.80
N ILE A 69 10.30 7.91 -5.81
CA ILE A 69 10.66 6.52 -5.45
C ILE A 69 9.47 5.72 -4.92
N VAL A 70 8.59 6.35 -4.14
CA VAL A 70 7.45 5.67 -3.52
C VAL A 70 6.15 5.82 -4.31
N GLU A 71 6.19 6.49 -5.47
CA GLU A 71 5.03 6.77 -6.34
C GLU A 71 3.87 7.46 -5.59
N MET A 72 4.21 8.44 -4.74
CA MET A 72 3.25 9.22 -3.94
C MET A 72 3.38 10.71 -4.26
N SER A 73 2.38 11.51 -3.89
CA SER A 73 2.52 12.97 -3.98
C SER A 73 3.53 13.52 -2.97
N VAL A 74 4.16 14.64 -3.30
CA VAL A 74 5.08 15.34 -2.39
C VAL A 74 4.35 15.78 -1.12
N GLU A 75 3.08 16.16 -1.22
CA GLU A 75 2.21 16.51 -0.11
C GLU A 75 2.02 15.35 0.87
N GLU A 76 1.74 14.14 0.37
CA GLU A 76 1.61 12.94 1.20
C GLU A 76 2.92 12.61 1.91
N VAL A 77 4.06 12.68 1.21
CA VAL A 77 5.38 12.47 1.82
C VAL A 77 5.66 13.50 2.92
N ARG A 78 5.28 14.77 2.71
CA ARG A 78 5.42 15.83 3.72
C ARG A 78 4.57 15.59 4.96
N GLN A 79 3.31 15.17 4.78
CA GLN A 79 2.43 14.84 5.91
C GLN A 79 3.02 13.70 6.76
N ILE A 80 3.48 12.63 6.11
CA ILE A 80 4.13 11.49 6.77
C ILE A 80 5.40 11.90 7.53
N ALA A 81 6.15 12.87 7.01
CA ALA A 81 7.33 13.41 7.68
C ALA A 81 6.96 14.26 8.92
N GLN A 82 5.86 15.01 8.87
CA GLN A 82 5.38 15.85 9.97
C GLN A 82 4.76 15.02 11.11
N GLU A 83 4.01 13.97 10.79
CA GLU A 83 3.46 13.03 11.77
C GLU A 83 4.53 12.34 12.63
N GLN A 84 5.78 12.25 12.16
CA GLN A 84 6.90 11.69 12.93
C GLN A 84 7.58 12.69 13.87
N GLN A 85 7.37 13.99 13.65
CA GLN A 85 7.92 15.04 14.51
C GLN A 85 6.96 15.39 15.66
N SER A 86 5.79 14.73 15.71
CA SER A 86 4.73 14.87 16.71
C SER A 86 4.85 13.79 17.78
#